data_AF-A0A815H584-F1
#
_entry.id   AF-A0A815H584-F1
#
_cell.length_a   1.000
_cell.length_b   1.000
_cell.length_c   1.000
_cell.angle_alpha   90.00
_cell.angle_beta   90.00
_cell.angle_gamma   90.00
#
_symmetry.space_group_name_H-M   'P 1'
#
loop_
_entity.id
_entity.type
_entity.pdbx_description
1 polymer ?
#
loop_
_entity_poly.entity_id
_entity_poly.type
_entity_poly.pdbx_seq_one_letter_code
_entity_poly.pdbx_strand_id
1 'polypeptide(L)'
;MNEKCICMLGRFDRECHLQYDPCKHIMCQNQGICIPLDIRASPFMYACICNQEYFDNLCQYSSAKAFSTVTKSIQNQLHMTSFSQIPLVTVYFVDISNNIAIPAIRDHFVYTKISFGSDIIAISNRQMYLSSFIFVQIYFNTKDLYGHYYLIGLLKLPMKLIKTSTLTSHRYPHIGELLNSTIMSYVYLKRIKFY
;
A
#
# COMPACT_ATOMS: atom_id res chain seq x y z
N MET A 1 -18.67 28.56 -42.54
CA MET A 1 -17.81 27.51 -41.97
C MET A 1 -17.25 28.06 -40.67
N ASN A 2 -17.55 27.45 -39.52
CA ASN A 2 -16.97 27.90 -38.24
C ASN A 2 -15.54 27.41 -38.16
N GLU A 3 -14.58 28.32 -38.24
CA GLU A 3 -13.17 28.03 -37.98
C GLU A 3 -13.01 27.64 -36.51
N LYS A 4 -12.56 26.40 -36.26
CA LYS A 4 -12.20 25.94 -34.92
C LYS A 4 -10.72 26.29 -34.69
N CYS A 5 -10.46 27.29 -33.87
CA CYS A 5 -9.10 27.57 -33.39
C CYS A 5 -8.62 26.44 -32.46
N ILE A 6 -7.41 25.93 -32.72
CA ILE A 6 -6.70 25.04 -31.81
C ILE A 6 -5.73 25.91 -31.00
N CYS A 7 -6.01 26.09 -29.71
CA CYS A 7 -5.17 26.91 -28.85
C CYS A 7 -3.88 26.19 -28.43
N MET A 8 -2.82 26.97 -28.20
CA MET A 8 -1.63 26.50 -27.49
C MET A 8 -1.98 26.10 -26.05
N LEU A 9 -1.18 25.20 -25.45
CA LEU A 9 -1.35 24.78 -24.06
C LEU A 9 -1.41 25.99 -23.11
N GLY A 10 -2.41 26.03 -22.23
CA GLY A 10 -2.66 27.12 -21.28
C GLY A 10 -3.43 28.33 -21.83
N ARG A 11 -3.92 28.28 -23.08
CA ARG A 11 -4.79 29.29 -23.68
C ARG A 11 -6.16 28.73 -24.04
N PHE A 12 -7.21 29.50 -23.78
CA PHE A 12 -8.61 29.10 -24.00
C PHE A 12 -9.43 30.30 -24.48
N ASP A 13 -10.74 30.08 -24.74
CA ASP A 13 -11.68 30.93 -25.48
C ASP A 13 -11.70 30.66 -27.01
N ARG A 14 -12.55 31.39 -27.76
CA ARG A 14 -12.72 31.20 -29.22
C ARG A 14 -11.53 31.73 -30.03
N GLU A 15 -10.74 32.64 -29.47
CA GLU A 15 -9.68 33.41 -30.11
C GLU A 15 -8.29 33.08 -29.52
N CYS A 16 -8.23 32.20 -28.52
CA CYS A 16 -7.06 31.82 -27.73
C CYS A 16 -6.36 33.01 -27.04
N HIS A 17 -7.13 33.99 -26.58
CA HIS A 17 -6.60 35.18 -25.91
C HIS A 17 -6.49 35.03 -24.40
N LEU A 18 -7.45 34.34 -23.78
CA LEU A 18 -7.40 34.12 -22.34
C LEU A 18 -6.30 33.11 -21.98
N GLN A 19 -5.46 33.52 -21.04
CA GLN A 19 -4.43 32.69 -20.43
C GLN A 19 -4.73 32.57 -18.94
N TYR A 20 -4.88 31.33 -18.48
CA TYR A 20 -5.05 31.04 -17.07
C TYR A 20 -4.32 29.74 -16.79
N ASP A 21 -3.44 29.81 -15.80
CA ASP A 21 -2.69 28.66 -15.33
C ASP A 21 -3.11 28.42 -13.87
N PRO A 22 -3.95 27.40 -13.60
CA PRO A 22 -4.37 27.09 -12.24
C PRO A 22 -3.18 26.78 -11.32
N CYS A 23 -2.08 26.28 -11.87
CA CYS A 23 -0.89 25.93 -11.10
C CYS A 23 -0.10 27.14 -10.59
N LYS A 24 -0.38 28.36 -11.07
CA LYS A 24 0.20 29.58 -10.46
C LYS A 24 -0.38 29.91 -9.09
N HIS A 25 -1.60 29.47 -8.83
CA HIS A 25 -2.33 29.78 -7.60
C HIS A 25 -2.46 28.57 -6.67
N ILE A 26 -2.19 27.38 -7.18
CA ILE A 26 -2.39 26.13 -6.45
C ILE A 26 -1.05 25.48 -6.17
N MET A 27 -0.77 25.32 -4.89
CA MET A 27 0.44 24.63 -4.42
C MET A 27 0.10 23.21 -4.01
N CYS A 28 0.47 22.25 -4.86
CA CYS A 28 0.53 20.85 -4.46
C CYS A 28 1.55 20.72 -3.30
N GLN A 29 1.14 20.08 -2.22
CA GLN A 29 1.97 19.90 -1.03
C GLN A 29 2.97 18.75 -1.23
N ASN A 30 3.92 18.63 -0.30
CA ASN A 30 4.85 17.49 -0.21
C ASN A 30 5.58 17.17 -1.53
N GLN A 31 6.00 18.24 -2.22
CA GLN A 31 6.71 18.19 -3.52
C GLN A 31 5.87 17.53 -4.63
N GLY A 32 4.54 17.59 -4.55
CA GLY A 32 3.66 17.23 -5.65
C GLY A 32 3.80 18.16 -6.84
N ILE A 33 3.58 17.64 -8.05
CA ILE A 33 3.66 18.39 -9.29
C ILE A 33 2.25 18.79 -9.71
N CYS A 34 2.00 20.10 -9.83
CA CYS A 34 0.74 20.59 -10.40
C CYS A 34 0.75 20.45 -11.91
N ILE A 35 -0.32 19.90 -12.47
CA ILE A 35 -0.58 19.89 -13.90
C ILE A 35 -1.95 20.55 -14.18
N PRO A 36 -2.02 21.49 -15.14
CA PRO A 36 -3.32 21.97 -15.61
C PRO A 36 -4.03 20.85 -16.37
N LEU A 37 -5.32 20.65 -16.10
CA LEU A 37 -6.17 19.71 -16.83
C LEU A 37 -6.84 20.40 -18.01
N ASP A 38 -7.61 19.68 -18.83
CA ASP A 38 -8.21 20.19 -20.07
C ASP A 38 -9.00 21.50 -19.85
N ILE A 39 -8.31 22.60 -20.15
CA ILE A 39 -8.79 23.98 -20.05
C ILE A 39 -10.01 24.26 -20.92
N ARG A 40 -10.34 23.38 -21.88
CA ARG A 40 -11.54 23.51 -22.72
C ARG A 40 -12.82 23.16 -21.97
N ALA A 41 -12.72 22.32 -20.92
CA ALA A 41 -13.87 21.96 -20.08
C ALA A 41 -14.07 22.98 -18.94
N SER A 42 -12.98 23.45 -18.33
CA SER A 42 -12.98 24.55 -17.38
C SER A 42 -11.55 25.08 -17.20
N PRO A 43 -11.35 26.40 -17.23
CA PRO A 43 -10.01 26.98 -17.07
C PRO A 43 -9.42 26.74 -15.68
N PHE A 44 -10.25 26.40 -14.69
CA PHE A 44 -9.83 26.23 -13.29
C PHE A 44 -9.42 24.81 -12.92
N MET A 45 -9.44 23.85 -13.86
CA MET A 45 -9.15 22.45 -13.55
C MET A 45 -7.65 22.17 -13.52
N TYR A 46 -7.23 21.44 -12.48
CA TYR A 46 -5.86 21.03 -12.23
C TYR A 46 -5.85 19.64 -11.59
N ALA A 47 -4.70 19.00 -11.59
CA ALA A 47 -4.42 17.83 -10.77
C ALA A 47 -3.04 17.96 -10.13
N CYS A 48 -2.90 17.41 -8.92
CA CYS A 48 -1.60 17.20 -8.31
C CYS A 48 -1.14 15.75 -8.54
N ILE A 49 0.03 15.60 -9.17
CA ILE A 49 0.73 14.32 -9.23
C ILE A 49 1.55 14.21 -7.95
N CYS A 50 1.15 13.29 -7.08
CA CYS A 50 1.80 13.09 -5.80
C CYS A 50 3.01 12.17 -5.90
N ASN A 51 4.02 12.47 -5.09
CA ASN A 51 5.07 11.50 -4.78
C ASN A 51 4.45 10.24 -4.17
N GLN A 52 5.11 9.10 -4.36
CA GLN A 52 4.60 7.78 -3.95
C GLN A 52 4.20 7.68 -2.47
N GLU A 53 4.72 8.56 -1.61
CA GLU A 53 4.43 8.55 -0.18
C GLU A 53 3.25 9.45 0.23
N TYR A 54 2.66 10.19 -0.70
CA TYR A 54 1.61 11.16 -0.41
C TYR A 54 0.39 10.97 -1.33
N PHE A 55 -0.77 11.43 -0.89
CA PHE A 55 -2.01 11.25 -1.64
C PHE A 55 -3.03 12.36 -1.38
N ASP A 56 -4.16 12.20 -2.07
CA ASP A 56 -5.29 13.12 -2.16
C ASP A 56 -5.01 14.34 -3.06
N ASN A 57 -6.02 15.17 -3.29
CA ASN A 57 -6.05 16.16 -4.36
C ASN A 57 -4.92 17.19 -4.31
N LEU A 58 -4.34 17.45 -3.13
CA LEU A 58 -3.23 18.37 -2.93
C LEU A 58 -1.97 17.66 -2.42
N CYS A 59 -1.92 16.33 -2.46
CA CYS A 59 -0.82 15.54 -1.90
C CYS A 59 -0.57 15.82 -0.42
N GLN A 60 -1.60 16.23 0.32
CA GLN A 60 -1.49 16.74 1.68
C GLN A 60 -1.34 15.62 2.73
N TYR A 61 -1.75 14.39 2.40
CA TYR A 61 -1.73 13.29 3.34
C TYR A 61 -0.59 12.31 3.04
N SER A 62 0.17 11.97 4.08
CA SER A 62 1.16 10.89 4.04
C SER A 62 0.47 9.52 4.02
N SER A 63 0.89 8.65 3.11
CA SER A 63 0.44 7.26 3.02
C SER A 63 1.01 6.43 4.16
N ALA A 64 0.22 5.48 4.65
CA ALA A 64 0.64 4.54 5.68
C ALA A 64 1.67 3.53 5.14
N LYS A 65 2.66 3.17 5.98
CA LYS A 65 3.78 2.31 5.59
C LYS A 65 4.00 1.15 6.54
N ALA A 66 4.27 -0.02 5.98
CA ALA A 66 4.71 -1.20 6.73
C ALA A 66 6.08 -1.65 6.22
N PHE A 67 7.02 -1.77 7.15
CA PHE A 67 8.36 -2.30 6.90
C PHE A 67 8.45 -3.67 7.55
N SER A 68 8.87 -4.68 6.77
CA SER A 68 9.11 -6.01 7.30
C SER A 68 10.39 -6.62 6.77
N THR A 69 11.32 -6.95 7.65
CA THR A 69 12.52 -7.69 7.28
C THR A 69 12.25 -9.20 7.34
N VAL A 70 12.46 -9.94 6.25
CA VAL A 70 12.32 -11.40 6.27
C VAL A 70 13.62 -12.03 6.74
N THR A 71 13.63 -12.63 7.93
CA THR A 71 14.87 -13.12 8.55
C THR A 71 15.33 -14.45 7.96
N LYS A 72 16.65 -14.70 8.01
CA LYS A 72 17.25 -15.99 7.62
C LYS A 72 16.76 -17.17 8.44
N SER A 73 16.24 -16.94 9.66
CA SER A 73 15.67 -18.02 10.48
C SER A 73 14.49 -18.73 9.83
N ILE A 74 13.74 -18.05 8.95
CA ILE A 74 12.65 -18.64 8.17
C ILE A 74 13.18 -19.68 7.18
N GLN A 75 14.34 -19.40 6.55
CA GLN A 75 14.99 -20.33 5.64
C GLN A 75 15.30 -21.67 6.32
N ASN A 76 15.80 -21.62 7.55
CA ASN A 76 16.16 -22.80 8.34
C ASN A 76 14.92 -23.58 8.77
N GLN A 77 13.88 -22.91 9.27
CA GLN A 77 12.66 -23.58 9.75
C GLN A 77 11.91 -24.31 8.63
N LEU A 78 11.92 -23.75 7.42
CA LEU A 78 11.22 -24.33 6.28
C LEU A 78 12.07 -25.35 5.52
N HIS A 79 13.29 -25.64 5.99
CA HIS A 79 14.26 -26.49 5.29
C HIS A 79 14.53 -26.03 3.85
N MET A 80 14.51 -24.71 3.62
CA MET A 80 14.70 -24.08 2.30
C MET A 80 16.13 -23.54 2.11
N THR A 81 17.12 -24.22 2.69
CA THR A 81 18.53 -23.80 2.69
C THR A 81 19.16 -23.73 1.29
N SER A 82 18.54 -24.38 0.29
CA SER A 82 18.95 -24.33 -1.12
C SER A 82 18.59 -23.01 -1.83
N PHE A 83 17.67 -22.22 -1.29
CA PHE A 83 17.25 -20.96 -1.89
C PHE A 83 18.06 -19.79 -1.34
N SER A 84 18.82 -19.10 -2.20
CA SER A 84 19.53 -17.86 -1.82
C SER A 84 18.61 -16.64 -1.72
N GLN A 85 17.46 -16.70 -2.41
CA GLN A 85 16.44 -15.66 -2.44
C GLN A 85 15.05 -16.27 -2.33
N ILE A 86 14.12 -15.48 -1.83
CA ILE A 86 12.71 -15.79 -1.74
C ILE A 86 12.07 -15.47 -3.09
N PRO A 87 11.51 -16.47 -3.80
CA PRO A 87 10.94 -16.26 -5.13
C PRO A 87 9.81 -15.24 -5.15
N LEU A 88 8.88 -15.34 -4.21
CA LEU A 88 7.67 -14.53 -4.17
C LEU A 88 7.24 -14.27 -2.71
N VAL A 89 6.97 -13.01 -2.41
CA VAL A 89 6.42 -12.56 -1.14
C VAL A 89 5.22 -11.66 -1.39
N THR A 90 4.11 -11.91 -0.71
CA THR A 90 2.93 -11.05 -0.74
C THR A 90 2.66 -10.47 0.62
N VAL A 91 2.48 -9.16 0.72
CA VAL A 91 2.06 -8.47 1.95
C VAL A 91 0.59 -8.10 1.84
N TYR A 92 -0.24 -8.58 2.76
CA TYR A 92 -1.68 -8.32 2.79
C TYR A 92 -2.04 -7.34 3.89
N PHE A 93 -2.94 -6.41 3.57
CA PHE A 93 -3.57 -5.49 4.50
C PHE A 93 -5.05 -5.87 4.61
N VAL A 94 -5.49 -6.27 5.81
CA VAL A 94 -6.83 -6.81 6.03
C VAL A 94 -7.55 -6.00 7.10
N ASP A 95 -8.72 -5.49 6.74
CA ASP A 95 -9.60 -4.76 7.63
C ASP A 95 -10.79 -5.63 8.06
N ILE A 96 -11.28 -5.40 9.28
CA ILE A 96 -12.56 -5.96 9.71
C ILE A 96 -13.62 -4.90 9.48
N SER A 97 -14.60 -5.19 8.64
CA SER A 97 -15.76 -4.32 8.48
C SER A 97 -16.60 -4.34 9.74
N ASN A 98 -17.02 -3.16 10.20
CA ASN A 98 -17.88 -3.04 11.38
C ASN A 98 -19.29 -3.62 11.15
N ASN A 99 -19.73 -3.69 9.89
CA ASN A 99 -21.11 -4.09 9.56
C ASN A 99 -21.26 -5.60 9.33
N ILE A 100 -20.17 -6.26 8.96
CA ILE A 100 -20.13 -7.69 8.71
C ILE A 100 -18.77 -8.12 9.25
N ALA A 101 -18.73 -8.91 10.32
CA ALA A 101 -17.49 -9.37 10.97
C ALA A 101 -16.68 -10.37 10.08
N ILE A 102 -16.67 -10.13 8.77
CA ILE A 102 -15.89 -10.82 7.76
C ILE A 102 -14.67 -9.94 7.51
N PRO A 103 -13.46 -10.46 7.75
CA PRO A 103 -12.25 -9.77 7.38
C PRO A 103 -12.14 -9.66 5.86
N ALA A 104 -11.80 -8.48 5.35
CA ALA A 104 -11.66 -8.21 3.93
C ALA A 104 -10.24 -7.71 3.63
N ILE A 105 -9.64 -8.24 2.56
CA ILE A 105 -8.36 -7.76 2.06
C ILE A 105 -8.61 -6.36 1.48
N ARG A 106 -8.03 -5.34 2.11
CA ARG A 106 -8.04 -3.97 1.62
C ARG A 106 -7.04 -3.79 0.49
N ASP A 107 -5.83 -4.31 0.67
CA ASP A 107 -4.72 -4.10 -0.26
C ASP A 107 -3.70 -5.24 -0.20
N HIS A 108 -2.92 -5.43 -1.26
CA HIS A 108 -1.82 -6.39 -1.27
C HIS A 108 -0.65 -5.95 -2.16
N PHE A 109 0.56 -6.30 -1.76
CA PHE A 109 1.80 -5.96 -2.46
C PHE A 109 2.62 -7.20 -2.73
N VAL A 110 3.04 -7.36 -3.98
CA VAL A 110 3.77 -8.54 -4.43
C VAL A 110 5.22 -8.16 -4.73
N TYR A 111 6.14 -8.94 -4.17
CA TYR A 111 7.58 -8.79 -4.31
C TYR A 111 8.17 -10.08 -4.85
N THR A 112 9.19 -9.97 -5.71
CA THR A 112 9.87 -11.13 -6.27
C THR A 112 11.37 -11.06 -6.01
N LYS A 113 12.03 -12.23 -5.93
CA LYS A 113 13.49 -12.36 -5.79
C LYS A 113 14.05 -11.56 -4.60
N ILE A 114 13.39 -11.66 -3.44
CA ILE A 114 13.78 -10.95 -2.22
C ILE A 114 14.91 -11.69 -1.51
N SER A 115 16.00 -10.99 -1.20
CA SER A 115 17.09 -11.56 -0.40
C SER A 115 16.69 -11.62 1.08
N PHE A 116 17.13 -12.67 1.79
CA PHE A 116 16.92 -12.74 3.23
C PHE A 116 17.69 -11.63 3.96
N GLY A 117 17.03 -10.99 4.93
CA GLY A 117 17.55 -9.83 5.64
C GLY A 117 17.30 -8.49 4.94
N SER A 118 16.71 -8.49 3.74
CA SER A 118 16.26 -7.26 3.10
C SER A 118 14.93 -6.79 3.68
N ASP A 119 14.76 -5.47 3.73
CA ASP A 119 13.50 -4.85 4.13
C ASP A 119 12.50 -4.84 2.98
N ILE A 120 11.30 -5.34 3.27
CA ILE A 120 10.13 -5.21 2.40
C ILE A 120 9.38 -3.96 2.85
N ILE A 121 9.08 -3.06 1.90
CA ILE A 121 8.43 -1.78 2.18
C ILE A 121 7.09 -1.74 1.45
N ALA A 122 5.99 -1.95 2.17
CA ALA A 122 4.64 -1.83 1.64
C ALA A 122 4.05 -0.46 1.99
N ILE A 123 3.66 0.30 0.97
CA ILE A 123 3.07 1.64 1.11
C ILE A 123 1.60 1.53 0.72
N SER A 124 0.70 1.61 1.70
CA SER A 124 -0.74 1.57 1.46
C SER A 124 -1.17 2.92 0.88
N ASN A 125 -1.07 3.01 -0.45
CA ASN A 125 -1.36 4.23 -1.19
C ASN A 125 -2.82 4.64 -0.92
N ARG A 126 -3.03 5.94 -0.72
CA ARG A 126 -4.36 6.52 -0.47
C ARG A 126 -4.99 6.11 0.88
N GLN A 127 -4.17 5.66 1.83
CA GLN A 127 -4.63 5.34 3.18
C GLN A 127 -3.78 6.10 4.21
N MET A 128 -4.44 6.82 5.10
CA MET A 128 -3.76 7.53 6.20
C MET A 128 -3.31 6.57 7.30
N TYR A 129 -3.99 5.42 7.45
CA TYR A 129 -3.75 4.44 8.49
C TYR A 129 -3.59 3.02 7.94
N LEU A 130 -2.79 2.23 8.63
CA LEU A 130 -2.60 0.81 8.38
C LEU A 130 -3.88 0.01 8.68
N SER A 131 -3.95 -1.18 8.10
CA SER A 131 -5.04 -2.12 8.35
C SER A 131 -4.99 -2.75 9.74
N SER A 132 -6.14 -3.24 10.21
CA SER A 132 -6.24 -3.95 11.50
C SER A 132 -5.31 -5.17 11.56
N PHE A 133 -5.14 -5.87 10.44
CA PHE A 133 -4.23 -7.00 10.32
C PHE A 133 -3.29 -6.81 9.13
N ILE A 134 -2.04 -7.21 9.32
CA ILE A 134 -1.03 -7.23 8.25
C ILE A 134 -0.37 -8.60 8.24
N PHE A 135 -0.45 -9.28 7.10
CA PHE A 135 0.15 -10.60 6.90
C PHE A 135 1.25 -10.55 5.84
N VAL A 136 2.30 -11.35 6.03
CA VAL A 136 3.29 -11.65 5.01
C VAL A 136 3.11 -13.10 4.61
N GLN A 137 2.87 -13.34 3.32
CA GLN A 137 2.83 -14.67 2.75
C GLN A 137 4.10 -14.90 1.92
N ILE A 138 4.75 -16.03 2.16
CA ILE A 138 6.00 -16.39 1.51
C ILE A 138 5.80 -17.66 0.68
N TYR A 139 6.23 -17.63 -0.58
CA TYR A 139 6.19 -18.77 -1.48
C TYR A 139 7.61 -19.15 -1.93
N PHE A 140 7.99 -20.41 -1.68
CA PHE A 140 9.30 -20.95 -2.09
C PHE A 140 9.21 -21.85 -3.33
N ASN A 141 8.04 -22.42 -3.62
CA ASN A 141 7.86 -23.37 -4.71
C ASN A 141 6.44 -23.29 -5.28
N THR A 142 6.28 -23.55 -6.58
CA THR A 142 4.98 -23.69 -7.24
C THR A 142 4.16 -24.87 -6.73
N LYS A 143 4.79 -25.85 -6.08
CA LYS A 143 4.11 -26.96 -5.39
C LYS A 143 3.47 -26.55 -4.06
N ASP A 144 3.89 -25.43 -3.49
CA ASP A 144 3.28 -24.89 -2.28
C ASP A 144 2.08 -24.02 -2.69
N LEU A 145 0.93 -24.67 -2.87
CA LEU A 145 -0.30 -24.03 -3.36
C LEU A 145 -0.73 -22.84 -2.47
N TYR A 146 -0.41 -22.90 -1.18
CA TYR A 146 -0.93 -21.99 -0.17
C TYR A 146 0.14 -21.10 0.46
N GLY A 147 1.43 -21.38 0.25
CA GLY A 147 2.51 -20.59 0.85
C GLY A 147 2.52 -20.65 2.38
N HIS A 148 3.37 -19.83 2.97
CA HIS A 148 3.50 -19.70 4.42
C HIS A 148 3.12 -18.30 4.89
N TYR A 149 2.14 -18.21 5.79
CA TYR A 149 1.62 -16.95 6.32
C TYR A 149 2.24 -16.58 7.66
N TYR A 150 2.55 -15.30 7.81
CA TYR A 150 3.14 -14.71 9.00
C TYR A 150 2.37 -13.44 9.38
N LEU A 151 1.84 -13.37 10.59
CA LEU A 151 1.18 -12.16 11.09
C LEU A 151 2.23 -11.17 11.58
N ILE A 152 2.31 -10.01 10.95
CA ILE A 152 3.32 -8.98 11.28
C ILE A 152 2.71 -7.71 11.87
N GLY A 153 1.39 -7.58 11.89
CA GLY A 153 0.70 -6.45 12.53
C GLY A 153 -0.70 -6.85 12.98
N LEU A 154 -1.01 -6.55 14.24
CA LEU A 154 -2.36 -6.58 14.81
C LEU A 154 -2.62 -5.24 15.49
N LEU A 155 -3.35 -4.37 14.81
CA LEU A 155 -3.48 -2.97 15.16
C LEU A 155 -4.88 -2.67 15.70
N LYS A 156 -4.97 -2.35 16.99
CA LYS A 156 -6.21 -1.90 17.64
C LYS A 156 -6.44 -0.40 17.55
N LEU A 157 -5.36 0.36 17.33
CA LEU A 157 -5.38 1.81 17.21
C LEU A 157 -4.87 2.22 15.83
N PRO A 158 -5.35 3.34 15.28
CA PRO A 158 -4.91 3.81 13.97
C PRO A 158 -3.41 4.15 14.02
N MET A 159 -2.62 3.44 13.21
CA MET A 159 -1.18 3.68 13.08
C MET A 159 -0.83 4.03 11.64
N LYS A 160 0.12 4.94 11.44
CA LYS A 160 0.62 5.33 10.10
C LYS A 160 1.85 4.52 9.67
N LEU A 161 2.62 4.01 10.63
CA LEU A 161 3.91 3.38 10.37
C LEU A 161 4.09 2.17 11.29
N ILE A 162 4.51 1.05 10.72
CA ILE A 162 5.01 -0.11 11.46
C ILE A 162 6.36 -0.54 10.90
N LYS A 163 7.31 -0.84 11.79
CA LYS A 163 8.60 -1.47 11.47
C LYS A 163 8.72 -2.75 12.27
N THR A 164 8.88 -3.88 11.59
CA THR A 164 8.88 -5.20 12.22
C THR A 164 9.74 -6.18 11.44
N SER A 165 9.89 -7.40 11.96
CA SER A 165 10.58 -8.49 11.27
C SER A 165 9.65 -9.70 11.16
N THR A 166 9.66 -10.34 10.00
CA THR A 166 8.98 -11.63 9.82
C THR A 166 9.86 -12.71 10.44
N LEU A 167 9.37 -13.34 11.51
CA LEU A 167 10.08 -14.35 12.30
C LEU A 167 9.34 -15.68 12.24
N THR A 168 10.06 -16.77 12.54
CA THR A 168 9.52 -18.12 12.66
C THR A 168 8.38 -18.24 13.69
N SER A 169 8.46 -17.46 14.77
CA SER A 169 7.44 -17.36 15.82
C SER A 169 6.16 -16.65 15.39
N HIS A 170 6.18 -15.93 14.26
CA HIS A 170 5.03 -15.23 13.70
C HIS A 170 4.23 -16.10 12.73
N ARG A 171 4.61 -17.37 12.52
CA ARG A 171 3.93 -18.28 11.59
C ARG A 171 2.51 -18.59 12.07
N TYR A 172 1.53 -18.50 11.17
CA TYR A 172 0.13 -18.81 11.43
C TYR A 172 -0.43 -19.87 10.45
N PRO A 173 -1.55 -20.54 10.80
CA PRO A 173 -2.36 -21.31 9.87
C PRO A 173 -2.86 -20.46 8.69
N HIS A 174 -3.37 -21.13 7.65
CA HIS A 174 -3.83 -20.50 6.42
C HIS A 174 -4.82 -19.36 6.69
N ILE A 175 -4.73 -18.27 5.92
CA ILE A 175 -5.53 -17.05 6.17
C ILE A 175 -7.05 -17.32 6.09
N GLY A 176 -7.49 -18.25 5.24
CA GLY A 176 -8.90 -18.68 5.16
C GLY A 176 -9.39 -19.47 6.38
N GLU A 177 -8.49 -20.09 7.15
CA GLU A 177 -8.83 -20.72 8.43
C GLU A 177 -8.84 -19.70 9.57
N LEU A 178 -7.95 -18.69 9.48
CA LEU A 178 -7.80 -17.66 10.49
C LEU A 178 -8.90 -16.60 10.43
N LEU A 179 -9.26 -16.12 9.24
CA LEU A 179 -10.22 -15.03 9.02
C LEU A 179 -11.68 -15.51 9.07
N ASN A 180 -12.01 -16.45 9.95
CA ASN A 180 -13.39 -16.83 10.23
C ASN A 180 -13.98 -15.96 11.36
N SER A 181 -15.28 -16.12 11.65
CA SER A 181 -15.97 -15.34 12.70
C SER A 181 -15.38 -15.53 14.11
N THR A 182 -14.53 -16.54 14.32
CA THR A 182 -13.87 -16.80 15.61
C THR A 182 -12.53 -16.08 15.78
N ILE A 183 -12.01 -15.38 14.75
CA ILE A 183 -10.72 -14.65 14.87
C ILE A 183 -10.68 -13.69 16.07
N MET A 184 -11.84 -13.13 16.42
CA MET A 184 -12.05 -12.20 17.53
C MET A 184 -11.98 -12.85 18.92
N SER A 185 -12.16 -14.18 19.02
CA SER A 185 -12.13 -14.91 20.29
C SER A 185 -10.76 -15.50 20.61
N TYR A 186 -9.78 -15.43 19.69
CA TYR A 186 -8.43 -15.91 19.95
C TYR A 186 -7.69 -14.99 20.94
N VAL A 187 -7.65 -15.42 22.20
CA VAL A 187 -6.89 -14.82 23.31
C VAL A 187 -5.37 -14.83 23.04
N TYR A 188 -4.90 -15.74 22.17
CA TYR A 188 -3.50 -16.03 21.89
C TYR A 188 -3.05 -15.63 20.48
N LEU A 189 -3.53 -14.49 19.94
CA LEU A 189 -2.73 -13.81 18.93
C LEU A 189 -1.48 -13.27 19.63
N LYS A 190 -0.41 -14.09 19.75
CA LYS A 190 0.81 -13.79 20.53
C LYS A 190 1.44 -12.48 20.03
N ARG A 191 1.03 -11.41 20.71
CA ARG A 191 1.67 -10.11 20.96
C ARG A 191 2.98 -9.90 20.21
N ILE A 192 2.95 -8.99 19.24
CA ILE A 192 4.12 -8.16 18.95
C ILE A 192 4.23 -7.20 20.15
N LYS A 193 5.25 -7.43 20.99
CA LYS A 193 5.64 -6.50 22.06
C LYS A 193 6.18 -5.23 21.39
N PHE A 194 5.50 -4.11 21.58
CA PHE A 194 6.11 -2.80 21.43
C PHE A 194 6.77 -2.44 22.78
N TYR A 195 8.02 -2.00 22.74
CA TYR A 195 8.57 -1.15 23.80
C TYR A 195 8.19 0.29 23.49
#